data_AF-B4VPM1-F1
#
_entry.id   AF-B4VPM1-F1
#
_cell.length_a   1.000
_cell.length_b   1.000
_cell.length_c   1.000
_cell.angle_alpha   90.00
_cell.angle_beta   90.00
_cell.angle_gamma   90.00
#
_symmetry.space_group_name_H-M   'P 1'
#
loop_
_entity.id
_entity.type
_entity.pdbx_description
1 polymer ?
#
loop_
_entity_poly.entity_id
_entity_poly.type
_entity_poly.pdbx_seq_one_letter_code
_entity_poly.pdbx_strand_id
1 'polypeptide(L)'
;MQVIDDHQQHTLVAASTLEPGLKSEVKSGATCDASVKVGQLIAQRALEKGISQVVFDRGGNLYHGRVKALAEAAREAGLDF
;
A
#
# COMPACT_ATOMS: atom_id res chain seq x y z
N MET A 1 -3.38 0.85 3.74
CA MET A 1 -1.92 0.96 3.90
C MET A 1 -1.56 2.41 4.06
N GLN A 2 -0.53 2.71 4.83
CA GLN A 2 -0.03 4.05 5.06
C GLN A 2 1.50 4.04 4.90
N VAL A 3 2.04 5.14 4.42
CA VAL A 3 3.46 5.49 4.50
C VAL A 3 3.56 6.58 5.55
N ILE A 4 4.33 6.31 6.59
CA ILE A 4 4.42 7.16 7.79
C ILE A 4 5.86 7.59 7.94
N ASP A 5 6.06 8.86 8.29
CA ASP A 5 7.32 9.37 8.81
C ASP A 5 7.33 9.15 10.33
N ASP A 6 8.16 8.23 10.81
CA ASP A 6 8.26 7.89 12.23
C ASP A 6 8.84 9.02 13.09
N HIS A 7 9.67 9.90 12.51
CA HIS A 7 10.23 11.05 13.23
C HIS A 7 9.19 12.13 13.45
N GLN A 8 8.38 12.41 12.43
CA GLN A 8 7.33 13.43 12.49
C GLN A 8 5.99 12.87 12.95
N GLN A 9 5.89 11.55 13.13
CA GLN A 9 4.66 10.80 13.42
C GLN A 9 3.53 11.18 12.45
N HIS A 10 3.87 11.43 11.19
CA HIS A 10 2.97 12.00 10.20
C HIS A 10 2.73 11.01 9.06
N THR A 11 1.46 10.82 8.67
CA THR A 11 1.14 10.00 7.49
C THR A 11 1.43 10.82 6.24
N LEU A 12 2.47 10.42 5.51
CA LEU A 12 2.85 11.04 4.24
C LEU A 12 1.84 10.65 3.15
N VAL A 13 1.48 9.38 3.08
CA VAL A 13 0.56 8.84 2.07
C VAL A 13 -0.32 7.76 2.69
N ALA A 14 -1.58 7.68 2.26
CA ALA A 14 -2.48 6.60 2.62
C ALA A 14 -3.22 6.10 1.38
N ALA A 15 -3.57 4.81 1.39
CA ALA A 15 -4.42 4.18 0.40
C ALA A 15 -5.30 3.12 1.05
N SER A 16 -6.59 3.07 0.68
CA SER A 16 -7.54 2.13 1.26
C SER A 16 -8.59 1.67 0.24
N THR A 17 -9.04 0.43 0.38
CA THR A 17 -10.18 -0.11 -0.39
C THR A 17 -11.50 0.61 -0.10
N LEU A 18 -11.55 1.46 0.93
CA LEU A 18 -12.71 2.30 1.27
C LEU A 18 -12.77 3.59 0.44
N GLU A 19 -11.68 3.96 -0.25
CA GLU A 19 -11.68 5.16 -1.09
C GLU A 19 -12.68 5.00 -2.23
N PRO A 20 -13.46 6.03 -2.58
CA PRO A 20 -14.54 5.93 -3.56
C PRO A 20 -14.06 5.42 -4.93
N GLY A 21 -12.84 5.77 -5.35
CA GLY A 21 -12.22 5.25 -6.57
C GLY A 21 -12.00 3.73 -6.54
N LEU A 22 -11.34 3.22 -5.49
CA LEU A 22 -11.10 1.78 -5.37
C LEU A 22 -12.37 0.99 -5.04
N LYS A 23 -13.22 1.53 -4.15
CA LYS A 23 -14.43 0.84 -3.66
C LYS A 23 -15.39 0.47 -4.79
N SER A 24 -15.43 1.28 -5.84
CA SER A 24 -16.24 1.03 -7.03
C SER A 24 -15.64 -0.06 -7.93
N GLU A 25 -14.33 -0.25 -7.84
CA GLU A 25 -13.53 -1.18 -8.66
C GLU A 25 -13.31 -2.55 -8.02
N VAL A 26 -13.60 -2.72 -6.72
CA VAL A 26 -13.41 -3.99 -6.01
C VAL A 26 -14.72 -4.52 -5.45
N LYS A 27 -15.07 -5.76 -5.80
CA LYS A 27 -16.25 -6.47 -5.26
C LYS A 27 -16.15 -6.75 -3.76
N SER A 28 -14.93 -6.92 -3.25
CA SER A 28 -14.63 -7.14 -1.84
C SER A 28 -13.29 -6.51 -1.49
N GLY A 29 -13.23 -5.76 -0.39
CA GLY A 29 -12.00 -5.13 0.08
C GLY A 29 -11.02 -6.08 0.78
N ALA A 30 -11.39 -7.36 0.94
CA ALA A 30 -10.64 -8.34 1.70
C ALA A 30 -9.96 -9.42 0.84
N THR A 31 -9.70 -9.16 -0.43
CA THR A 31 -9.09 -10.12 -1.38
C THR A 31 -7.65 -9.75 -1.74
N CYS A 32 -6.91 -10.70 -2.32
CA CYS A 32 -5.58 -10.44 -2.86
C CYS A 32 -5.61 -9.39 -3.98
N ASP A 33 -6.58 -9.46 -4.91
CA ASP A 33 -6.81 -8.43 -5.93
C ASP A 33 -6.96 -7.02 -5.34
N ALA A 34 -7.78 -6.88 -4.29
CA ALA A 34 -7.94 -5.60 -3.61
C ALA A 34 -6.60 -5.09 -3.06
N SER A 35 -5.80 -6.01 -2.53
CA SER A 35 -4.51 -5.74 -1.89
C SER A 35 -3.47 -5.32 -2.94
N VAL A 36 -3.50 -5.91 -4.13
CA VAL A 36 -2.68 -5.51 -5.29
C VAL A 36 -3.01 -4.08 -5.72
N LYS A 37 -4.29 -3.77 -5.93
CA LYS A 37 -4.72 -2.41 -6.32
C LYS A 37 -4.30 -1.35 -5.31
N VAL A 38 -4.46 -1.65 -4.01
CA VAL A 38 -4.00 -0.75 -2.92
C VAL A 38 -2.48 -0.58 -2.96
N GLY A 39 -1.72 -1.66 -3.15
CA GLY A 39 -0.26 -1.63 -3.24
C GLY A 39 0.25 -0.79 -4.40
N GLN A 40 -0.35 -0.92 -5.59
CA GLN A 40 0.00 -0.09 -6.75
C GLN A 40 -0.30 1.39 -6.51
N LEU A 41 -1.50 1.68 -5.97
CA LEU A 41 -1.93 3.05 -5.73
C LEU A 41 -1.05 3.77 -4.71
N ILE A 42 -0.66 3.10 -3.62
CA ILE A 42 0.19 3.75 -2.61
C ILE A 42 1.61 4.00 -3.11
N ALA A 43 2.14 3.10 -3.94
CA ALA A 43 3.46 3.25 -4.53
C ALA A 43 3.49 4.43 -5.49
N GLN A 44 2.50 4.55 -6.37
CA GLN A 44 2.36 5.71 -7.26
C GLN A 44 2.31 7.02 -6.46
N ARG A 45 1.44 7.09 -5.43
CA ARG A 45 1.33 8.29 -4.57
C ARG A 45 2.61 8.59 -3.79
N ALA A 46 3.33 7.57 -3.34
CA ALA A 46 4.60 7.75 -2.65
C ALA A 46 5.66 8.31 -3.61
N LEU A 47 5.77 7.75 -4.81
CA LEU A 47 6.69 8.21 -5.85
C LEU A 47 6.36 9.63 -6.33
N GLU A 48 5.08 9.99 -6.46
CA GLU A 48 4.65 11.36 -6.75
C GLU A 48 5.11 12.37 -5.69
N LYS A 49 5.26 11.92 -4.43
CA LYS A 49 5.83 12.72 -3.34
C LYS A 49 7.36 12.61 -3.23
N GLY A 50 8.02 11.92 -4.17
CA GLY A 50 9.46 11.70 -4.17
C GLY A 50 9.94 10.65 -3.18
N ILE A 51 9.05 9.80 -2.67
CA ILE A 51 9.37 8.74 -1.71
C ILE A 51 9.54 7.43 -2.48
N SER A 52 10.79 6.98 -2.63
CA SER A 52 11.11 5.72 -3.29
C SER A 52 11.49 4.61 -2.31
N GLN A 53 12.17 4.95 -1.22
CA GLN A 53 12.60 3.98 -0.19
C GLN A 53 11.69 4.04 1.03
N VAL A 54 11.18 2.89 1.45
CA VAL A 54 10.37 2.73 2.66
C VAL A 54 10.75 1.44 3.39
N VAL A 55 10.21 1.24 4.58
CA VAL A 55 10.31 -0.04 5.28
C VAL A 55 8.91 -0.65 5.33
N PHE A 56 8.80 -1.91 4.93
CA PHE A 56 7.51 -2.61 4.95
C PHE A 56 7.20 -3.17 6.34
N ASP A 57 6.31 -2.46 7.05
CA ASP A 57 5.74 -2.96 8.29
C ASP A 57 4.54 -3.89 8.02
N ARG A 58 4.62 -5.10 8.54
CA ARG A 58 3.58 -6.13 8.44
C ARG A 58 2.49 -5.97 9.51
N GLY A 59 2.67 -5.09 10.49
CA GLY A 59 1.73 -4.89 11.60
C GLY A 59 1.43 -6.17 12.37
N GLY A 60 2.43 -7.05 12.51
CA GLY A 60 2.29 -8.36 13.17
C GLY A 60 1.64 -9.47 12.32
N ASN A 61 1.24 -9.20 11.08
CA ASN A 61 0.67 -10.21 10.19
C ASN A 61 1.75 -11.09 9.54
N LEU A 62 1.39 -12.33 9.23
CA LEU A 62 2.25 -13.22 8.43
C LEU A 62 2.44 -12.63 7.03
N TYR A 63 3.66 -12.72 6.50
CA TYR A 63 3.95 -12.35 5.12
C TYR A 63 3.41 -13.42 4.17
N HIS A 64 2.10 -13.39 3.96
CA HIS A 64 1.38 -14.36 3.15
C HIS A 64 0.09 -13.74 2.59
N GLY A 65 -0.49 -14.40 1.57
CA GLY A 65 -1.77 -14.03 0.98
C GLY A 65 -1.83 -12.53 0.63
N ARG A 66 -2.75 -11.82 1.26
CA ARG A 66 -3.02 -10.39 1.04
C ARG A 66 -1.83 -9.48 1.36
N VAL A 67 -1.11 -9.77 2.44
CA VAL A 67 0.05 -8.95 2.87
C VAL A 67 1.17 -9.07 1.84
N LYS A 68 1.43 -10.31 1.38
CA LYS A 68 2.40 -10.58 0.32
C LYS A 68 1.98 -9.91 -1.00
N ALA A 69 0.72 -10.08 -1.41
CA ALA A 69 0.21 -9.51 -2.66
C ALA A 69 0.29 -7.97 -2.69
N LEU A 70 0.03 -7.31 -1.56
CA LEU A 70 0.18 -5.86 -1.43
C LEU A 70 1.64 -5.42 -1.51
N ALA A 71 2.55 -6.14 -0.83
CA ALA A 71 3.98 -5.86 -0.85
C ALA A 71 4.57 -6.01 -2.26
N GLU A 72 4.27 -7.12 -2.94
CA GLU A 72 4.74 -7.37 -4.31
C GLU A 72 4.23 -6.31 -5.27
N ALA A 73 2.94 -5.95 -5.19
CA ALA A 73 2.34 -4.93 -6.03
C ALA A 73 2.93 -3.53 -5.81
N ALA A 74 3.24 -3.16 -4.55
CA ALA A 74 3.91 -1.90 -4.24
C ALA A 74 5.36 -1.89 -4.77
N ARG A 75 6.08 -3.02 -4.69
CA ARG A 75 7.43 -3.15 -5.23
C ARG A 75 7.47 -3.09 -6.75
N GLU A 76 6.55 -3.76 -7.44
CA GLU A 76 6.40 -3.68 -8.91
C GLU A 76 6.07 -2.26 -9.38
N ALA A 77 5.34 -1.49 -8.57
CA ALA A 77 5.01 -0.10 -8.87
C ALA A 77 6.16 0.88 -8.55
N GLY A 78 7.32 0.39 -8.08
CA GLY A 78 8.56 1.17 -7.98
C GLY A 78 8.96 1.61 -6.57
N LEU A 79 8.24 1.19 -5.53
CA LEU A 79 8.73 1.34 -4.16
C LEU A 79 9.83 0.31 -3.86
N ASP A 80 10.86 0.74 -3.17
CA ASP A 80 11.99 -0.08 -2.76
C ASP A 80 11.94 -0.34 -1.24
N PHE A 81 11.79 -1.61 -0.87
CA PHE A 81 11.70 -2.15 0.49
C PHE A 81 11.79 -3.67 0.48
#